data_AF-A0A0T6AT61-F1
#
_entry.id   AF-A0A0T6AT61-F1
#
_cell.length_a   1.000
_cell.length_b   1.000
_cell.length_c   1.000
_cell.angle_alpha   90.00
_cell.angle_beta   90.00
_cell.angle_gamma   90.00
#
_symmetry.space_group_name_H-M   'P 1'
#
loop_
_entity.id
_entity.type
_entity.pdbx_description
1 polymer ?
#
loop_
_entity_poly.entity_id
_entity_poly.type
_entity_poly.pdbx_seq_one_letter_code
_entity_poly.pdbx_strand_id
1 'polypeptide(L)'
;EIILTLTFEGFVYLSGLRVWNYNESLDMSSAGVSKMKILLDGKPIISPISGNELFWMRRAPGNVCYDFVQDIRFNQQVPQYIYNENTPENVFNPEKLKRFDLYEYPDMPIGFVIQLNIFSTWGDQYYCGLNGIEVYSDTGSKIYFEESSTLTCYIENLTESQHCRYLRLPRKH
;
A
#
# COMPACT_ATOMS: atom_id res chain seq x y z
N GLU A 1 6.52 -10.25 -12.12
CA GLU A 1 5.78 -9.78 -10.93
C GLU A 1 6.72 -9.87 -9.73
N ILE A 2 6.70 -8.85 -8.86
CA ILE A 2 7.50 -8.84 -7.62
C ILE A 2 6.50 -8.93 -6.47
N ILE A 3 6.67 -9.92 -5.61
CA ILE A 3 5.78 -10.15 -4.46
C ILE A 3 6.60 -10.03 -3.19
N LEU A 4 6.19 -9.11 -2.32
CA LEU A 4 6.74 -8.97 -0.98
C LEU A 4 5.76 -9.59 0.01
N THR A 5 6.19 -10.59 0.77
CA THR A 5 5.35 -11.26 1.77
C THR A 5 5.88 -10.93 3.17
N LEU A 6 4.99 -10.42 4.03
CA LEU A 6 5.25 -10.20 5.46
C LEU A 6 4.33 -11.11 6.25
N THR A 7 4.90 -11.91 7.14
CA THR A 7 4.16 -12.84 8.02
C THR A 7 4.22 -12.37 9.45
N PHE A 8 3.07 -12.35 10.13
CA PHE A 8 2.91 -12.05 11.55
C PHE A 8 2.86 -13.34 12.36
N GLU A 9 3.30 -13.30 13.62
CA GLU A 9 3.25 -14.47 14.52
C GLU A 9 1.82 -14.84 14.96
N GLY A 10 0.88 -13.91 14.85
CA GLY A 10 -0.50 -14.06 15.25
C GLY A 10 -1.44 -13.23 14.38
N PHE A 11 -2.75 -13.35 14.64
CA PHE A 11 -3.73 -12.48 13.99
C PHE A 11 -3.49 -11.02 14.38
N VAL A 12 -3.42 -10.14 13.40
CA VAL A 12 -3.29 -8.70 13.62
C VAL A 12 -4.36 -7.95 12.85
N TYR A 13 -5.03 -7.02 13.51
CA TYR A 13 -5.89 -6.04 12.86
C TYR A 13 -5.03 -4.94 12.25
N LEU A 14 -5.23 -4.66 10.97
CA LEU A 14 -4.42 -3.69 10.22
C LEU A 14 -5.20 -2.40 9.97
N SER A 15 -4.63 -1.26 10.34
CA SER A 15 -5.20 0.04 9.99
C SER A 15 -4.73 0.55 8.62
N GLY A 16 -3.53 0.16 8.22
CA GLY A 16 -2.89 0.69 7.02
C GLY A 16 -1.39 0.41 6.91
N LEU A 17 -0.78 1.02 5.90
CA LEU A 17 0.63 0.93 5.56
C LEU A 17 1.24 2.32 5.38
N ARG A 18 2.53 2.44 5.67
CA ARG A 18 3.36 3.50 5.10
C ARG A 18 4.34 2.89 4.12
N VAL A 19 4.46 3.52 2.96
CA VAL A 19 5.36 3.07 1.89
C VAL A 19 6.29 4.22 1.51
N TRP A 20 7.58 3.94 1.55
CA TRP A 20 8.62 4.83 1.04
C TRP A 20 9.01 4.32 -0.34
N ASN A 21 8.70 5.11 -1.35
CA ASN A 21 9.14 4.80 -2.71
C ASN A 21 10.62 5.17 -2.88
N TYR A 22 11.29 4.64 -3.90
CA TYR A 22 12.69 4.98 -4.14
C TYR A 22 12.89 6.48 -4.35
N ASN A 23 13.70 7.12 -3.50
CA ASN A 23 13.86 8.58 -3.46
C ASN A 23 15.31 9.08 -3.55
N GLU A 24 16.31 8.21 -3.73
CA GLU A 24 17.71 8.64 -3.59
C GLU A 24 18.20 9.54 -4.74
N SER A 25 17.68 9.38 -5.96
CA SER A 25 18.07 10.18 -7.11
C SER A 25 16.93 10.42 -8.08
N LEU A 26 16.96 11.58 -8.75
CA LEU A 26 15.97 11.95 -9.77
C LEU A 26 16.02 10.99 -10.94
N ASP A 27 17.22 10.64 -11.39
CA ASP A 27 17.45 9.75 -12.52
C ASP A 27 16.84 8.37 -12.30
N MET A 28 16.87 7.84 -11.08
CA MET A 28 16.36 6.50 -10.76
C MET A 28 14.95 6.52 -10.13
N SER A 29 14.33 7.68 -9.95
CA SER A 29 12.97 7.75 -9.40
C SER A 29 11.92 7.10 -10.33
N SER A 30 12.23 6.84 -11.61
CA SER A 30 11.42 6.02 -12.51
C SER A 30 11.36 4.55 -12.12
N ALA A 31 12.33 4.06 -11.36
CA ALA A 31 12.33 2.70 -10.80
C ALA A 31 11.39 2.54 -9.61
N GLY A 32 10.86 3.65 -9.07
CA GLY A 32 9.87 3.58 -8.00
C GLY A 32 8.60 2.85 -8.43
N VAL A 33 7.97 2.15 -7.49
CA VAL A 33 6.69 1.45 -7.70
C VAL A 33 5.59 2.44 -8.10
N SER A 34 4.76 2.09 -9.09
CA SER A 34 3.61 2.89 -9.52
C SER A 34 2.27 2.24 -9.22
N LYS A 35 2.15 0.92 -9.33
CA LYS A 35 0.92 0.17 -9.05
C LYS A 35 1.24 -1.09 -8.26
N MET A 36 0.45 -1.35 -7.22
CA MET A 36 0.50 -2.60 -6.48
C MET A 36 -0.90 -3.06 -6.05
N LYS A 37 -1.06 -4.37 -5.83
CA LYS A 37 -2.17 -4.92 -5.04
C LYS A 37 -1.67 -5.28 -3.66
N ILE A 38 -2.55 -5.17 -2.68
CA ILE A 38 -2.31 -5.59 -1.31
C ILE A 38 -3.24 -6.75 -1.04
N LEU A 39 -2.70 -7.89 -0.62
CA LEU A 39 -3.48 -9.06 -0.23
C LEU A 39 -3.27 -9.32 1.26
N LEU A 40 -4.33 -9.73 1.96
CA LEU A 40 -4.29 -10.22 3.33
C LEU A 40 -4.83 -11.64 3.36
N ASP A 41 -4.01 -12.58 3.81
CA ASP A 41 -4.29 -14.03 3.78
C ASP A 41 -4.78 -14.49 2.39
N GLY A 42 -4.16 -13.96 1.34
CA GLY A 42 -4.50 -14.25 -0.07
C GLY A 42 -5.74 -13.53 -0.62
N LYS A 43 -6.45 -12.74 0.19
CA LYS A 43 -7.62 -11.95 -0.25
C LYS A 43 -7.22 -10.51 -0.55
N PRO A 44 -7.60 -9.95 -1.70
CA PRO A 44 -7.25 -8.57 -2.03
C PRO A 44 -7.94 -7.57 -1.10
N ILE A 45 -7.19 -6.61 -0.59
CA ILE A 45 -7.71 -5.42 0.08
C ILE A 45 -8.18 -4.45 -1.00
N ILE A 46 -9.38 -3.89 -0.84
CA ILE A 46 -9.92 -2.86 -1.72
C ILE A 46 -9.38 -1.49 -1.29
N SER A 47 -8.78 -0.76 -2.23
CA SER A 47 -8.39 0.62 -2.03
C SER A 47 -9.62 1.47 -1.76
N PRO A 48 -9.72 2.15 -0.60
CA PRO A 48 -10.93 2.89 -0.26
C PRO A 48 -11.04 4.22 -1.03
N ILE A 49 -9.96 4.62 -1.73
CA ILE A 49 -9.95 5.79 -2.61
C ILE A 49 -10.50 5.44 -4.00
N SER A 50 -10.05 4.31 -4.58
CA SER A 50 -10.41 3.93 -5.97
C SER A 50 -11.60 2.97 -6.05
N GLY A 51 -11.98 2.32 -4.95
CA GLY A 51 -13.02 1.28 -4.94
C GLY A 51 -12.63 0.00 -5.67
N ASN A 52 -11.35 -0.23 -5.95
CA ASN A 52 -10.83 -1.42 -6.62
C ASN A 52 -9.58 -1.98 -5.92
N GLU A 53 -9.05 -3.10 -6.38
CA GLU A 53 -7.91 -3.80 -5.76
C GLU A 53 -6.55 -3.10 -5.98
N LEU A 54 -6.48 -2.07 -6.82
CA LEU A 54 -5.23 -1.42 -7.22
C LEU A 54 -4.93 -0.19 -6.38
N PHE A 55 -3.75 -0.18 -5.77
CA PHE A 55 -3.18 0.96 -5.06
C PHE A 55 -2.19 1.67 -5.97
N TRP A 56 -2.46 2.96 -6.21
CA TRP A 56 -1.57 3.83 -6.96
C TRP A 56 -0.52 4.42 -6.02
N MET A 57 0.74 4.25 -6.38
CA MET A 57 1.89 4.70 -5.61
C MET A 57 2.48 5.94 -6.25
N ARG A 58 2.67 7.01 -5.50
CA ARG A 58 3.26 8.26 -5.99
C ARG A 58 4.76 8.07 -6.25
N ARG A 59 5.25 8.65 -7.34
CA ARG A 59 6.70 8.74 -7.60
C ARG A 59 7.31 9.64 -6.54
N ALA A 60 8.43 9.21 -5.97
CA ALA A 60 9.20 10.08 -5.09
C ALA A 60 9.93 11.15 -5.93
N PRO A 61 10.21 12.33 -5.37
CA PRO A 61 10.86 13.45 -6.06
C PRO A 61 12.30 13.16 -6.51
N GLY A 62 12.94 12.11 -5.98
CA GLY A 62 14.30 11.73 -6.31
C GLY A 62 15.37 12.63 -5.68
N ASN A 63 15.16 13.05 -4.44
CA ASN A 63 16.18 13.76 -3.68
C ASN A 63 16.22 13.28 -2.22
N VAL A 64 17.39 13.43 -1.59
CA VAL A 64 17.65 13.00 -0.21
C VAL A 64 17.23 14.02 0.85
N CYS A 65 16.66 15.17 0.45
CA CYS A 65 16.33 16.25 1.39
C CYS A 65 15.16 15.90 2.31
N TYR A 66 14.35 14.89 1.96
CA TYR A 66 13.27 14.39 2.80
C TYR A 66 12.88 12.96 2.41
N ASP A 67 12.31 12.23 3.37
CA ASP A 67 11.73 10.92 3.12
C ASP A 67 10.34 11.08 2.52
N PHE A 68 10.16 10.62 1.28
CA PHE A 68 8.85 10.65 0.63
C PHE A 68 8.02 9.44 1.03
N VAL A 69 7.02 9.68 1.88
CA VAL A 69 6.15 8.65 2.46
C VAL A 69 4.75 8.76 1.91
N GLN A 70 4.19 7.64 1.47
CA GLN A 70 2.77 7.52 1.20
C GLN A 70 2.09 6.72 2.32
N ASP A 71 1.13 7.36 2.99
CA ASP A 71 0.24 6.74 3.97
C ASP A 71 -0.97 6.12 3.24
N ILE A 72 -1.21 4.83 3.47
CA ILE A 72 -2.31 4.05 2.90
C ILE A 72 -3.16 3.58 4.08
N ARG A 73 -4.37 4.11 4.21
CA ARG A 73 -5.31 3.71 5.25
C ARG A 73 -6.37 2.81 4.66
N PHE A 74 -6.61 1.64 5.26
CA PHE A 74 -7.57 0.68 4.73
C PHE A 74 -9.02 1.05 5.06
N ASN A 75 -9.24 1.81 6.13
CA ASN A 75 -10.56 2.22 6.62
C ASN A 75 -10.97 3.64 6.20
N GLN A 76 -10.15 4.36 5.43
CA GLN A 76 -10.42 5.75 5.09
C GLN A 76 -11.46 5.83 3.99
N GLN A 77 -12.74 5.98 4.36
CA GLN A 77 -13.79 6.28 3.40
C GLN A 77 -13.57 7.69 2.83
N VAL A 78 -13.40 7.79 1.51
CA VAL A 78 -13.54 9.08 0.83
C VAL A 78 -15.03 9.38 0.74
N PRO A 79 -15.53 10.51 1.27
CA PRO A 79 -16.94 10.82 1.15
C PRO A 79 -17.35 10.92 -0.32
N GLN A 80 -18.34 10.13 -0.74
CA GLN A 80 -18.77 10.05 -2.15
C GLN A 80 -19.30 11.37 -2.73
N TYR A 81 -19.50 12.42 -1.91
CA TYR A 81 -19.87 13.75 -2.41
C TYR A 81 -18.74 14.47 -3.16
N ILE A 82 -17.49 14.00 -3.08
CA ILE A 82 -16.34 14.61 -3.79
C ILE A 82 -16.34 14.24 -5.29
N TYR A 83 -17.10 13.23 -5.73
CA TYR A 83 -17.17 12.80 -7.14
C TYR A 83 -18.36 13.36 -7.92
N ASN A 84 -19.12 14.29 -7.35
CA ASN A 84 -20.31 14.85 -7.98
C ASN A 84 -20.06 16.27 -8.51
N GLU A 85 -19.41 16.41 -9.66
CA GLU A 85 -19.31 17.71 -10.33
C GLU A 85 -20.58 18.11 -11.12
N ASN A 86 -21.69 17.34 -11.09
CA ASN A 86 -22.86 17.64 -11.94
C ASN A 86 -24.27 17.28 -11.39
N THR A 87 -24.49 17.08 -10.09
CA THR A 87 -25.85 16.74 -9.60
C THR A 87 -26.63 18.00 -9.15
N PRO A 88 -27.79 18.31 -9.75
CA PRO A 88 -28.61 19.45 -9.35
C PRO A 88 -29.10 19.33 -7.91
N GLU A 89 -29.15 20.47 -7.21
CA GLU A 89 -29.39 20.66 -5.76
C GLU A 89 -30.73 20.14 -5.18
N ASN A 90 -31.52 19.35 -5.91
CA ASN A 90 -32.90 18.99 -5.52
C ASN A 90 -33.16 17.49 -5.29
N VAL A 91 -32.15 16.68 -4.95
CA VAL A 91 -32.35 15.28 -4.53
C VAL A 91 -31.84 15.05 -3.11
N PHE A 92 -32.20 15.92 -2.18
CA PHE A 92 -32.09 15.59 -0.76
C PHE A 92 -33.22 14.62 -0.40
N ASN A 93 -33.05 13.35 -0.77
CA ASN A 93 -33.95 12.29 -0.33
C ASN A 93 -33.46 11.79 1.03
N PRO A 94 -34.14 12.10 2.15
CA PRO A 94 -33.75 11.64 3.47
C PRO A 94 -33.75 10.10 3.59
N GLU A 95 -34.45 9.38 2.70
CA GLU A 95 -34.39 7.91 2.65
C GLU A 95 -33.10 7.37 2.01
N LYS A 96 -32.46 8.13 1.10
CA LYS A 96 -31.09 7.80 0.67
C LYS A 96 -30.09 8.08 1.79
N LEU A 97 -30.29 9.15 2.55
CA LEU A 97 -29.48 9.47 3.73
C LEU A 97 -29.59 8.39 4.82
N LYS A 98 -30.77 7.77 4.99
CA LYS A 98 -30.95 6.63 5.92
C LYS A 98 -30.21 5.35 5.55
N ARG A 99 -29.76 5.17 4.29
CA ARG A 99 -28.80 4.09 3.95
C ARG A 99 -27.37 4.41 4.35
N PHE A 100 -27.06 5.67 4.68
CA PHE A 100 -25.73 6.10 5.11
C PHE A 100 -25.51 6.00 6.64
N ASP A 101 -26.54 5.66 7.43
CA ASP A 101 -26.49 5.63 8.90
C ASP A 101 -26.59 4.23 9.53
N LEU A 102 -26.33 3.15 8.77
CA LEU A 102 -26.19 1.79 9.34
C LEU A 102 -24.86 1.15 8.94
N TYR A 103 -23.79 1.60 9.59
CA TYR A 103 -23.00 0.75 10.49
C TYR A 103 -22.56 -0.65 10.00
N GLU A 104 -21.90 -0.72 8.85
CA GLU A 104 -20.79 -1.67 8.71
C GLU A 104 -19.53 -0.83 8.50
N TYR A 105 -18.85 -0.52 9.60
CA TYR A 105 -17.42 -0.21 9.50
C TYR A 105 -16.82 -1.39 8.72
N PRO A 106 -16.04 -1.20 7.64
CA PRO A 106 -15.30 -2.33 7.10
C PRO A 106 -14.45 -2.83 8.27
N ASP A 107 -14.81 -4.00 8.80
CA ASP A 107 -14.11 -4.62 9.90
C ASP A 107 -12.63 -4.57 9.52
N MET A 108 -11.83 -3.93 10.38
CA MET A 108 -10.42 -3.68 10.10
C MET A 108 -9.81 -4.98 9.59
N PRO A 109 -9.13 -4.95 8.41
CA PRO A 109 -8.67 -6.17 7.80
C PRO A 109 -7.76 -6.90 8.78
N ILE A 110 -8.09 -8.15 9.08
CA ILE A 110 -7.41 -9.00 10.06
C ILE A 110 -6.77 -10.19 9.34
N GLY A 111 -5.54 -10.53 9.71
CA GLY A 111 -4.88 -11.70 9.15
C GLY A 111 -3.48 -11.94 9.68
N PHE A 112 -2.78 -12.88 9.05
CA PHE A 112 -1.42 -13.31 9.39
C PHE A 112 -0.40 -12.96 8.32
N VAL A 113 -0.82 -12.90 7.05
CA VAL A 113 0.10 -12.75 5.93
C VAL A 113 -0.37 -11.59 5.06
N ILE A 114 0.46 -10.55 4.97
CA ILE A 114 0.25 -9.45 4.03
C ILE A 114 1.19 -9.61 2.85
N GLN A 115 0.64 -9.51 1.64
CA GLN A 115 1.40 -9.57 0.40
C GLN A 115 1.24 -8.27 -0.39
N LEU A 116 2.36 -7.76 -0.89
CA LEU A 116 2.40 -6.60 -1.78
C LEU A 116 2.82 -7.09 -3.17
N ASN A 117 1.86 -7.18 -4.07
CA ASN A 117 2.08 -7.60 -5.44
C ASN A 117 2.33 -6.36 -6.29
N ILE A 118 3.57 -6.16 -6.70
CA ILE A 118 3.99 -5.00 -7.49
C ILE A 118 3.82 -5.33 -8.98
N PHE A 119 3.00 -4.51 -9.65
CA PHE A 119 2.65 -4.69 -11.07
C PHE A 119 3.50 -3.83 -12.01
N SER A 120 3.88 -2.62 -11.59
CA SER A 120 4.61 -1.69 -12.44
C SER A 120 5.42 -0.67 -11.66
N THR A 121 6.38 -0.07 -12.35
CA THR A 121 7.19 1.06 -11.91
C THR A 121 6.73 2.34 -12.62
N TRP A 122 7.35 3.48 -12.34
CA TRP A 122 7.06 4.77 -12.99
C TRP A 122 7.68 4.93 -14.38
N GLY A 123 8.44 3.95 -14.87
CA GLY A 123 9.02 3.97 -16.21
C GLY A 123 10.30 3.15 -16.39
N ASP A 124 10.80 2.50 -15.34
CA ASP A 124 11.98 1.63 -15.44
C ASP A 124 11.56 0.16 -15.67
N GLN A 125 12.05 -0.43 -16.76
CA GLN A 125 11.74 -1.81 -17.15
C GLN A 125 12.66 -2.86 -16.47
N TYR A 126 13.76 -2.44 -15.87
CA TYR A 126 14.78 -3.33 -15.29
C TYR A 126 14.80 -3.29 -13.77
N TYR A 127 14.53 -2.12 -13.18
CA TYR A 127 14.63 -1.89 -11.74
C TYR A 127 13.28 -1.58 -11.13
N CYS A 128 13.03 -2.15 -9.95
CA CYS A 128 11.92 -1.82 -9.08
C CYS A 128 12.46 -1.47 -7.70
N GLY A 129 12.14 -0.29 -7.20
CA GLY A 129 12.70 0.25 -5.97
C GLY A 129 11.63 0.66 -4.95
N LEU A 130 11.78 0.18 -3.72
CA LEU A 130 11.13 0.68 -2.52
C LEU A 130 12.20 0.92 -1.44
N ASN A 131 12.11 2.05 -0.77
CA ASN A 131 13.01 2.41 0.34
C ASN A 131 12.54 1.86 1.69
N GLY A 132 11.27 1.46 1.82
CA GLY A 132 10.75 0.94 3.08
C GLY A 132 9.25 0.73 3.07
N ILE A 133 8.81 -0.16 3.94
CA ILE A 133 7.39 -0.42 4.23
C ILE A 133 7.24 -0.53 5.74
N GLU A 134 6.17 0.04 6.27
CA GLU A 134 5.75 -0.14 7.64
C GLU A 134 4.27 -0.53 7.68
N VAL A 135 3.92 -1.43 8.59
CA VAL A 135 2.56 -1.90 8.81
C VAL A 135 2.07 -1.38 10.16
N TYR A 136 0.82 -0.95 10.22
CA TYR A 136 0.22 -0.37 11.41
C TYR A 136 -0.98 -1.18 11.89
N SER A 137 -1.06 -1.39 13.20
CA SER A 137 -2.20 -2.04 13.86
C SER A 137 -3.41 -1.12 13.93
N ASP A 138 -4.57 -1.69 14.25
CA ASP A 138 -5.81 -0.96 14.58
C ASP A 138 -5.64 0.12 15.65
N THR A 139 -4.73 -0.09 16.61
CA THR A 139 -4.38 0.89 17.64
C THR A 139 -3.50 2.05 17.14
N GLY A 140 -3.12 2.04 15.85
CA GLY A 140 -2.21 3.01 15.25
C GLY A 140 -0.73 2.79 15.61
N SER A 141 -0.41 1.65 16.23
CA SER A 141 0.96 1.29 16.58
C SER A 141 1.66 0.62 15.41
N LYS A 142 2.95 0.93 15.22
CA LYS A 142 3.78 0.22 14.23
C LYS A 142 3.95 -1.24 14.67
N ILE A 143 3.68 -2.16 13.76
CA ILE A 143 3.93 -3.59 13.96
C ILE A 143 5.41 -3.84 13.66
N TYR A 144 6.14 -4.36 14.64
CA TYR A 144 7.53 -4.76 14.47
C TYR A 144 7.59 -6.24 14.12
N PHE A 145 8.43 -6.56 13.15
CA PHE A 145 8.74 -7.92 12.75
C PHE A 145 9.93 -8.39 13.59
N GLU A 146 9.76 -9.46 14.36
CA GLU A 146 10.89 -10.11 15.05
C GLU A 146 11.83 -10.77 14.02
N GLU A 147 13.04 -11.13 14.42
CA GLU A 147 14.00 -11.81 13.53
C GLU A 147 13.45 -13.15 12.98
N SER A 148 12.44 -13.73 13.64
CA SER A 148 11.66 -14.90 13.21
C SER A 148 10.68 -14.63 12.06
N SER A 149 10.24 -13.37 11.90
CA SER A 149 9.27 -12.97 10.88
C SER A 149 9.97 -12.90 9.53
N THR A 150 9.66 -13.85 8.65
CA THR A 150 10.37 -13.97 7.38
C THR A 150 9.87 -12.93 6.39
N LEU A 151 10.74 -11.99 5.99
CA LEU A 151 10.51 -11.11 4.85
C LEU A 151 11.00 -11.85 3.60
N THR A 152 10.08 -12.41 2.82
CA THR A 152 10.42 -13.07 1.56
C THR A 152 10.01 -12.18 0.39
N CYS A 153 10.96 -11.94 -0.52
CA CYS A 153 10.69 -11.35 -1.82
C CYS A 153 10.88 -12.44 -2.87
N TYR A 154 9.82 -12.74 -3.62
CA TYR A 154 9.91 -13.63 -4.77
C TYR A 154 9.73 -12.83 -6.05
N ILE A 155 10.63 -13.03 -7.02
CA ILE A 155 10.61 -12.35 -8.31
C ILE A 155 10.43 -13.44 -9.36
N GLU A 156 9.23 -13.55 -9.93
CA GLU A 156 8.86 -14.69 -10.78
C GLU A 156 9.53 -14.74 -12.15
N ASN A 157 10.42 -13.80 -12.52
CA ASN A 157 10.99 -13.75 -13.87
C ASN A 157 12.38 -13.09 -13.95
N LEU A 158 13.37 -13.53 -13.15
CA LEU A 158 14.76 -13.12 -13.36
C LEU A 158 15.64 -14.31 -13.74
N THR A 159 16.02 -14.35 -15.01
CA THR A 159 17.10 -15.17 -15.55
C THR A 159 18.44 -14.74 -14.91
N GLU A 160 18.81 -15.41 -13.83
CA GLU A 160 20.15 -15.75 -13.32
C GLU A 160 21.36 -14.77 -13.43
N SER A 161 21.20 -13.48 -13.74
CA SER A 161 22.38 -12.61 -13.94
C SER A 161 22.26 -11.17 -13.49
N GLN A 162 21.20 -10.76 -12.78
CA GLN A 162 21.15 -9.44 -12.16
C GLN A 162 20.55 -9.55 -10.76
N HIS A 163 21.44 -9.56 -9.77
CA HIS A 163 21.10 -9.41 -8.37
C HIS A 163 20.07 -8.30 -8.21
N CYS A 164 18.92 -8.62 -7.62
CA CYS A 164 17.95 -7.62 -7.19
C CYS A 164 18.53 -6.82 -6.01
N ARG A 165 19.48 -5.92 -6.30
CA ARG A 165 19.77 -4.72 -5.51
C ARG A 165 18.70 -3.73 -6.00
N TYR A 166 17.62 -3.38 -5.29
CA TYR A 166 17.52 -3.00 -3.90
C TYR A 166 16.10 -3.25 -3.34
N LEU A 167 16.01 -4.08 -2.31
CA LEU A 167 15.13 -3.84 -1.15
C LEU A 167 16.04 -3.34 -0.03
N ARG A 168 15.78 -2.17 0.57
CA ARG A 168 16.48 -1.79 1.81
C ARG A 168 15.46 -1.60 2.94
N LEU A 169 15.23 -2.69 3.66
CA LEU A 169 14.52 -2.72 4.94
C LEU A 169 15.47 -2.24 6.07
N PRO A 170 14.96 -1.92 7.27
CA PRO A 170 15.19 -0.68 8.01
C PRO A 170 16.65 -0.29 8.25
N ARG A 171 16.94 1.02 8.17
CA ARG A 171 18.11 1.59 8.87
C ARG A 171 17.80 1.58 10.38
N LYS A 172 18.50 0.73 11.13
CA LYS A 172 18.76 1.03 12.56
C LYS A 172 19.60 2.32 12.61
N HIS A 173 19.28 3.15 13.61
CA HIS A 173 19.85 4.46 13.92
C HIS A 173 21.31 4.67 13.53
#